data_AF-C1BFB4-F1
#
_entry.id   AF-C1BFB4-F1
#
_cell.length_a   1.000
_cell.length_b   1.000
_cell.length_c   1.000
_cell.angle_alpha   90.00
_cell.angle_beta   90.00
_cell.angle_gamma   90.00
#
_symmetry.space_group_name_H-M   'P 1'
#
loop_
_entity.id
_entity.type
_entity.pdbx_description
1 polymer ?
#
loop_
_entity_poly.entity_id
_entity_poly.type
_entity_poly.pdbx_seq_one_letter_code
_entity_poly.pdbx_strand_id
1 'polypeptide(L)'
;MNVIDHVRDMAAAGLHSNVRIMSSLLLTMSNNNPELFSPSQKYQLLVYHADAIFHDKEYRNAACKYNMALQQKKVLSKTSKVRPSTGGTASSIQSQVCKAPNSVNYNILATSIHVINLKCTFD
;
A
#
# COMPACT_ATOMS: atom_id res chain seq x y z
N MET A 1 16.18 -3.75 13.66
CA MET A 1 14.73 -3.82 13.34
C MET A 1 14.39 -2.74 12.35
N ASN A 2 13.74 -3.08 11.23
CA ASN A 2 13.26 -2.11 10.26
C ASN A 2 11.97 -1.47 10.78
N VAL A 3 11.73 -0.17 10.51
CA VAL A 3 10.48 0.51 10.93
C VAL A 3 9.24 -0.16 10.31
N ILE A 4 9.38 -0.77 9.13
CA ILE A 4 8.31 -1.51 8.47
C ILE A 4 8.01 -2.83 9.20
N ASP A 5 9.02 -3.49 9.78
CA ASP A 5 8.81 -4.69 10.60
C ASP A 5 8.00 -4.36 11.84
N HIS A 6 8.24 -3.20 12.46
CA HIS A 6 7.44 -2.76 13.61
C HIS A 6 5.96 -2.52 13.24
N VAL A 7 5.69 -1.95 12.06
CA VAL A 7 4.32 -1.81 11.54
C VAL A 7 3.66 -3.17 11.31
N ARG A 8 4.41 -4.15 10.78
CA ARG A 8 3.95 -5.54 10.63
C ARG A 8 3.61 -6.16 11.98
N ASP A 9 4.49 -6.03 12.97
CA ASP A 9 4.28 -6.61 14.30
C ASP A 9 3.05 -6.01 14.99
N MET A 10 2.85 -4.69 14.87
CA MET A 10 1.63 -4.04 15.35
C MET A 10 0.37 -4.56 14.63
N ALA A 11 0.44 -4.78 13.32
CA ALA A 11 -0.67 -5.35 12.55
C ALA A 11 -0.97 -6.80 12.96
N ALA A 12 0.07 -7.61 13.18
CA ALA A 12 -0.07 -8.99 13.67
C ALA A 12 -0.65 -9.05 15.08
N ALA A 13 -0.34 -8.06 15.93
CA ALA A 13 -0.92 -7.91 17.26
C ALA A 13 -2.36 -7.35 17.26
N GLY A 14 -2.93 -7.03 16.09
CA GLY A 14 -4.28 -6.46 15.97
C GLY A 14 -4.39 -4.99 16.39
N LEU A 15 -3.27 -4.26 16.51
CA LEU A 15 -3.24 -2.86 16.91
C LEU A 15 -3.53 -1.91 15.74
N HIS A 16 -4.69 -2.08 15.10
CA HIS A 16 -5.04 -1.38 13.85
C HIS A 16 -5.04 0.15 13.96
N SER A 17 -5.46 0.71 15.10
CA SER A 17 -5.42 2.17 15.34
C SER A 17 -3.99 2.71 15.31
N ASN A 18 -3.06 2.01 15.99
CA ASN A 18 -1.63 2.38 16.00
C ASN A 18 -1.01 2.23 14.60
N VAL A 19 -1.35 1.14 13.90
CA VAL A 19 -0.93 0.92 12.51
C VAL A 19 -1.41 2.06 11.63
N ARG A 20 -2.66 2.51 11.73
CA ARG A 20 -3.19 3.63 10.94
C ARG A 20 -2.37 4.90 11.16
N ILE A 21 -2.13 5.29 12.41
CA ILE A 21 -1.39 6.52 12.74
C ILE A 21 0.05 6.43 12.23
N MET A 22 0.75 5.34 12.57
CA MET A 22 2.16 5.14 12.19
C MET A 22 2.31 5.08 10.67
N SER A 23 1.48 4.29 9.99
CA SER A 23 1.54 4.16 8.53
C SER A 23 1.19 5.45 7.80
N SER A 24 0.24 6.24 8.31
CA SER A 24 -0.08 7.56 7.76
C SER A 24 1.11 8.51 7.84
N LEU A 25 1.80 8.56 8.98
CA LEU A 25 3.00 9.37 9.16
C LEU A 25 4.11 8.95 8.20
N LEU A 26 4.42 7.65 8.14
CA LEU A 26 5.45 7.10 7.28
C LEU A 26 5.14 7.32 5.78
N LEU A 27 3.86 7.25 5.38
CA LEU A 27 3.45 7.55 4.00
C LEU A 27 3.68 9.04 3.66
N THR A 28 3.34 9.95 4.57
CA THR A 28 3.62 11.38 4.40
C THR A 28 5.12 11.64 4.27
N MET A 29 5.94 11.03 5.14
CA MET A 29 7.39 11.12 5.04
C MET A 29 7.92 10.57 3.70
N SER A 30 7.38 9.44 3.23
CA SER A 30 7.74 8.85 1.93
C SER A 30 7.32 9.68 0.73
N ASN A 31 6.24 10.46 0.84
CA ASN A 31 5.82 11.36 -0.23
C ASN A 31 6.72 12.59 -0.30
N ASN A 32 7.17 13.09 0.84
CA ASN A 32 8.11 14.21 0.93
C ASN A 32 9.54 13.78 0.56
N ASN A 33 9.91 12.52 0.84
CA ASN A 33 11.19 11.94 0.47
C ASN A 33 10.99 10.57 -0.23
N PRO A 34 10.88 10.53 -1.57
CA PRO A 34 10.60 9.31 -2.33
C PRO A 34 11.64 8.20 -2.17
N GLU A 35 12.88 8.52 -1.82
CA GLU A 35 13.96 7.55 -1.62
C GLU A 35 14.02 6.98 -0.19
N LEU A 36 13.18 7.50 0.73
CA LEU A 36 13.16 7.06 2.13
C LEU A 36 12.86 5.56 2.29
N PHE A 37 12.02 5.02 1.42
CA PHE A 37 11.66 3.60 1.41
C PHE A 37 11.88 3.00 0.04
N SER A 38 12.39 1.77 0.02
CA SER A 38 12.42 0.99 -1.21
C SER A 38 11.00 0.81 -1.78
N PRO A 39 10.87 0.57 -3.10
CA PRO A 39 9.57 0.32 -3.70
C PRO A 39 8.78 -0.81 -3.03
N SER A 40 9.47 -1.82 -2.47
CA SER A 40 8.86 -2.95 -1.76
C SER A 40 8.32 -2.55 -0.39
N GLN A 41 9.09 -1.77 0.37
CA GLN A 41 8.65 -1.23 1.65
C GLN A 41 7.46 -0.28 1.49
N LYS A 42 7.46 0.57 0.44
CA LYS A 42 6.34 1.46 0.15
C LYS A 42 5.07 0.66 -0.20
N TYR A 43 5.22 -0.45 -0.91
CA TYR A 43 4.11 -1.38 -1.18
C TYR A 43 3.55 -1.96 0.13
N GLN A 44 4.40 -2.53 0.98
CA GLN A 44 3.99 -3.11 2.27
C GLN A 44 3.29 -2.08 3.15
N LEU A 45 3.84 -0.86 3.24
CA LEU A 45 3.27 0.23 4.03
C LEU A 45 1.87 0.65 3.54
N LEU A 46 1.66 0.70 2.21
CA LEU A 46 0.35 0.99 1.63
C LEU A 46 -0.68 -0.10 1.96
N VAL A 47 -0.26 -1.37 1.99
CA VAL A 47 -1.12 -2.50 2.35
C VAL A 47 -1.52 -2.42 3.83
N TYR A 48 -0.56 -2.29 4.75
CA TYR A 48 -0.88 -2.19 6.18
C TYR A 48 -1.77 -0.98 6.51
N HIS A 49 -1.55 0.15 5.84
CA HIS A 49 -2.41 1.32 5.99
C HIS A 49 -3.83 1.05 5.50
N ALA A 50 -3.97 0.38 4.35
CA ALA A 50 -5.27 0.03 3.79
C ALA A 50 -6.01 -1.00 4.67
N ASP A 51 -5.31 -1.99 5.22
CA ASP A 51 -5.86 -2.98 6.16
C ASP A 51 -6.41 -2.28 7.42
N ALA A 52 -5.67 -1.34 7.98
CA ALA A 52 -6.12 -0.56 9.13
C ALA A 52 -7.36 0.29 8.80
N ILE A 53 -7.41 0.92 7.61
CA ILE A 53 -8.58 1.68 7.16
C ILE A 53 -9.80 0.76 6.95
N PHE A 54 -9.56 -0.43 6.41
CA PHE A 54 -10.61 -1.43 6.21
C PHE A 54 -11.20 -1.88 7.55
N HIS A 55 -10.35 -2.06 8.56
CA HIS A 55 -10.78 -2.42 9.92
C HIS A 55 -11.73 -1.38 10.52
N ASP A 56 -11.49 -0.09 10.27
CA ASP A 56 -12.37 1.01 10.70
C ASP A 56 -13.64 1.15 9.83
N LYS A 57 -13.90 0.18 8.93
CA LYS A 57 -15.06 0.14 8.02
C LYS A 57 -15.11 1.28 7.01
N GLU A 58 -13.99 1.97 6.80
CA GLU A 58 -13.85 3.02 5.80
C GLU A 58 -13.51 2.43 4.41
N TYR A 59 -14.40 1.60 3.88
CA TYR A 59 -14.12 0.78 2.71
C TYR A 59 -13.70 1.58 1.46
N ARG A 60 -14.32 2.74 1.21
CA ARG A 60 -13.97 3.62 0.08
C ARG A 60 -12.51 4.08 0.15
N ASN A 61 -12.07 4.48 1.33
CA ASN A 61 -10.71 4.94 1.57
C ASN A 61 -9.73 3.77 1.48
N ALA A 62 -10.09 2.60 2.04
CA ALA A 62 -9.28 1.39 1.95
C ALA A 62 -9.05 0.96 0.49
N ALA A 63 -10.09 0.92 -0.34
CA ALA A 63 -9.93 0.60 -1.77
C ALA A 63 -9.01 1.55 -2.50
N CYS A 64 -9.03 2.84 -2.14
CA CYS A 64 -8.11 3.79 -2.74
C CYS A 64 -6.65 3.44 -2.43
N LYS A 65 -6.37 3.16 -1.16
CA LYS A 65 -5.03 2.77 -0.72
C LYS A 65 -4.60 1.43 -1.30
N TYR A 66 -5.50 0.45 -1.40
CA TYR A 66 -5.22 -0.80 -2.10
C TYR A 66 -4.93 -0.60 -3.58
N ASN A 67 -5.63 0.30 -4.27
CA ASN A 67 -5.32 0.62 -5.66
C ASN A 67 -3.92 1.25 -5.80
N MET A 68 -3.52 2.13 -4.88
CA MET A 68 -2.16 2.66 -4.84
C MET A 68 -1.14 1.55 -4.62
N ALA A 69 -1.41 0.59 -3.71
CA ALA A 69 -0.55 -0.57 -3.50
C ALA A 69 -0.40 -1.42 -4.77
N LEU A 70 -1.49 -1.65 -5.51
CA LEU A 70 -1.45 -2.39 -6.77
C LEU A 70 -0.62 -1.68 -7.85
N GLN A 71 -0.67 -0.34 -7.91
CA GLN A 71 0.19 0.43 -8.81
C GLN A 71 1.66 0.29 -8.41
N GLN A 72 1.96 0.39 -7.10
CA GLN A 72 3.31 0.20 -6.58
C GLN A 72 3.84 -1.21 -6.89
N LYS A 73 2.99 -2.24 -6.82
CA LYS A 73 3.35 -3.61 -7.18
C LYS A 73 3.77 -3.75 -8.65
N LYS A 74 3.18 -2.98 -9.57
CA LYS A 74 3.60 -2.98 -10.99
C LYS A 74 5.02 -2.42 -11.17
N VAL A 75 5.44 -1.49 -10.31
CA VAL A 75 6.80 -0.95 -10.32
C VAL A 75 7.81 -2.03 -9.93
N LEU A 76 7.46 -2.88 -8.94
CA LEU A 76 8.30 -4.02 -8.52
C LEU A 76 8.52 -5.02 -9.65
N SER A 77 7.51 -5.28 -10.48
CA SER A 77 7.60 -6.24 -11.60
C SER A 77 8.39 -5.75 -12.81
N LYS A 78 8.79 -4.47 -12.87
CA LYS A 78 9.42 -3.86 -14.06
C LYS A 78 10.95 -4.06 -14.12
N THR A 79 11.55 -4.76 -13.16
CA THR A 79 12.97 -5.10 -13.13
C THR A 79 13.34 -6.38 -13.91
N SER A 80 12.39 -7.03 -14.59
CA SER A 80 12.67 -8.13 -15.51
C SER A 80 12.28 -7.74 -16.95
N LYS A 81 13.31 -7.54 -17.78
CA LYS A 81 13.29 -7.22 -19.23
C LYS A 81 13.20 -5.74 -19.61
N VAL A 82 14.35 -5.23 -20.05
CA VAL A 82 14.57 -3.97 -20.77
C VAL A 82 13.59 -3.83 -21.93
N ARG A 83 12.80 -2.75 -21.94
CA ARG A 83 12.25 -2.14 -23.16
C ARG A 83 12.11 -0.63 -22.94
N PRO A 84 12.74 0.23 -23.77
CA PRO A 84 12.64 1.68 -23.60
C PRO A 84 11.35 2.18 -24.24
N SER A 85 10.53 2.91 -23.47
CA SER A 85 9.43 3.71 -24.01
C SER A 85 9.16 4.88 -23.06
N THR A 86 9.70 6.03 -23.48
CA THR A 86 9.10 7.37 -23.48
C THR A 86 8.28 7.82 -22.27
N GLY A 87 8.83 8.81 -21.55
CA GLY A 87 8.11 9.94 -20.95
C GLY A 87 7.09 9.61 -19.85
N GLY A 88 7.53 9.66 -18.58
CA GLY A 88 6.63 9.68 -17.43
C GLY A 88 6.81 10.97 -16.64
N THR A 89 5.94 11.94 -16.88
CA THR A 89 5.80 13.17 -16.09
C THR A 89 5.56 12.82 -14.62
N ALA A 90 6.36 13.43 -13.74
CA ALA A 90 6.19 13.44 -12.30
C ALA A 90 4.77 13.93 -11.97
N SER A 91 3.87 13.00 -11.71
CA SER A 91 2.51 13.33 -11.29
C SER A 91 2.52 13.49 -9.78
N SER A 92 2.57 14.75 -9.34
CA SER A 92 2.10 15.17 -8.03
C SER A 92 0.69 14.61 -7.82
N ILE A 93 0.57 13.53 -7.04
CA ILE A 93 -0.74 13.01 -6.62
C ILE A 93 -1.20 13.84 -5.44
N GLN A 94 -1.70 15.03 -5.78
CA GLN A 94 -2.55 15.82 -4.92
C GLN A 94 -3.95 15.22 -5.01
N SER A 95 -4.49 14.78 -3.86
CA SER A 95 -5.94 14.60 -3.62
C SER A 95 -6.73 13.89 -4.73
N GLN A 96 -6.40 12.64 -5.04
CA GLN A 96 -7.23 11.84 -5.94
C GLN A 96 -8.48 11.35 -5.18
N VAL A 97 -9.61 12.04 -5.38
CA VAL A 97 -10.94 11.59 -4.96
C VAL A 97 -11.22 10.24 -5.63
N CYS A 98 -11.23 9.18 -4.82
CA CYS A 98 -11.27 7.81 -5.29
C CYS A 98 -12.70 7.49 -5.75
N LYS A 99 -12.90 7.32 -7.06
CA LYS A 99 -14.16 6.81 -7.62
C LYS A 99 -14.43 5.43 -6.99
N ALA A 100 -15.51 5.32 -6.22
CA ALA A 100 -15.84 4.12 -5.46
C ALA A 100 -16.16 2.95 -6.41
N PRO A 101 -15.41 1.82 -6.38
CA PRO A 101 -15.91 0.59 -6.97
C PRO A 101 -17.05 0.03 -6.10
N ASN A 102 -17.91 -0.83 -6.66
CA ASN A 102 -19.09 -1.39 -5.96
C ASN A 102 -18.67 -2.28 -4.77
N SER A 103 -19.55 -2.42 -3.77
CA SER A 103 -19.34 -3.13 -2.48
C SER A 103 -18.76 -4.56 -2.58
N VAL A 104 -18.99 -5.24 -3.70
CA VAL A 104 -18.48 -6.60 -3.98
C VAL A 104 -16.97 -6.62 -4.30
N ASN A 105 -16.42 -5.52 -4.81
CA ASN A 105 -15.02 -5.42 -5.21
C ASN A 105 -14.06 -5.33 -4.02
N TYR A 106 -14.53 -4.80 -2.88
CA TYR A 106 -13.70 -4.57 -1.68
C TYR A 106 -13.26 -5.89 -1.03
N ASN A 107 -14.17 -6.86 -0.93
CA ASN A 107 -13.83 -8.18 -0.39
C ASN A 107 -12.86 -8.91 -1.31
N ILE A 108 -13.04 -8.82 -2.63
CA ILE A 108 -12.11 -9.43 -3.60
C ILE A 108 -10.73 -8.78 -3.53
N LEU A 109 -10.64 -7.46 -3.39
CA LEU A 109 -9.37 -6.74 -3.23
C LEU A 109 -8.68 -7.07 -1.90
N ALA A 110 -9.44 -7.11 -0.80
CA ALA A 110 -8.92 -7.49 0.51
C ALA A 110 -8.44 -8.95 0.52
N THR A 111 -9.22 -9.90 -0.03
CA THR A 111 -8.81 -11.30 -0.15
C THR A 111 -7.63 -11.47 -1.10
N SER A 112 -7.61 -10.77 -2.23
CA SER A 112 -6.46 -10.80 -3.15
C SER A 112 -5.20 -10.29 -2.49
N ILE A 113 -5.29 -9.28 -1.62
CA ILE A 113 -4.15 -8.71 -0.91
C ILE A 113 -3.74 -9.55 0.30
N HIS A 114 -4.68 -10.18 1.01
CA HIS A 114 -4.39 -11.17 2.05
C HIS A 114 -3.66 -12.40 1.47
N VAL A 115 -4.09 -12.89 0.29
CA VAL A 115 -3.42 -13.96 -0.45
C VAL A 115 -2.03 -13.53 -0.95
N ILE A 116 -1.85 -12.26 -1.32
CA ILE A 116 -0.52 -11.71 -1.66
C ILE A 116 0.38 -11.59 -0.43
N ASN A 117 -0.14 -11.18 0.74
CA ASN A 117 0.60 -11.13 2.00
C ASN A 117 1.10 -12.53 2.41
N LEU A 118 0.28 -13.57 2.22
CA LEU A 118 0.70 -14.96 2.43
C LEU A 118 1.81 -15.41 1.47
N LYS A 119 1.84 -14.86 0.23
CA LYS A 119 2.85 -15.20 -0.78
C LYS A 119 4.18 -14.47 -0.54
N CYS A 120 4.17 -13.24 -0.04
CA CYS A 120 5.38 -12.45 0.25
C CYS A 120 6.02 -12.77 1.62
N THR A 121 5.41 -13.62 2.44
CA THR A 121 5.99 -14.09 3.72
C THR A 121 6.81 -15.38 3.55
N PHE A 122 6.88 -15.93 2.33
CA PHE A 122 7.51 -17.22 2.01
C PHE A 122 8.65 -17.17 0.96
N ASP A 123 9.13 -15.97 0.60
CA ASP A 123 10.32 -15.75 -0.23
C ASP A 123 11.28 -14.81 0.52
#